data_AF-A0A967PZB1-F1
#
_entry.id   AF-A0A967PZB1-F1
#
_cell.length_a   1.000
_cell.length_b   1.000
_cell.length_c   1.000
_cell.angle_alpha   90.00
_cell.angle_beta   90.00
_cell.angle_gamma   90.00
#
_symmetry.space_group_name_H-M   'P 1'
#
loop_
_entity.id
_entity.type
_entity.pdbx_description
1 polymer ?
#
loop_
_entity_poly.entity_id
_entity_poly.type
_entity_poly.pdbx_seq_one_letter_code
_entity_poly.pdbx_strand_id
1 'polypeptide(L)' 'YPEDFIETGISVIDGMNTLVRGQKLPIFSASGLPHNKLAGQIIQHARI' A
#
# COMPACT_ATOMS: atom_id res chain seq x y z
N TYR A 1 -16.84 -12.31 -1.72
CA TYR A 1 -15.41 -12.37 -1.37
C TYR A 1 -14.77 -11.12 -1.94
N PRO A 2 -13.74 -10.48 -1.35
CA PRO A 2 -13.16 -9.30 -1.98
C PRO A 2 -12.46 -9.73 -3.27
N GLU A 3 -13.05 -9.40 -4.42
CA GLU A 3 -12.58 -9.80 -5.75
C GLU A 3 -11.50 -8.85 -6.32
N ASP A 4 -11.11 -7.82 -5.56
CA ASP A 4 -10.28 -6.71 -6.01
C ASP A 4 -9.14 -6.37 -5.00
N PHE A 5 -8.54 -7.38 -4.38
CA PHE A 5 -7.35 -7.19 -3.54
C PHE A 5 -6.19 -6.60 -4.35
N ILE A 6 -5.42 -5.69 -3.76
CA ILE A 6 -4.14 -5.22 -4.31
C ILE A 6 -3.01 -5.70 -3.39
N GLU A 7 -2.18 -6.61 -3.89
CA GLU A 7 -0.93 -7.02 -3.24
C GLU A 7 0.11 -5.91 -3.40
N THR A 8 0.58 -5.37 -2.29
CA THR A 8 1.58 -4.28 -2.27
C THR A 8 3.01 -4.77 -2.10
N GLY A 9 3.19 -6.03 -1.68
CA GLY A 9 4.51 -6.61 -1.36
C GLY A 9 5.02 -6.17 0.01
N ILE A 10 4.17 -5.58 0.85
CA ILE A 10 4.51 -5.09 2.18
C ILE A 10 3.59 -5.80 3.17
N SER A 11 4.13 -6.77 3.91
CA SER A 11 3.34 -7.69 4.74
C SER A 11 2.43 -7.00 5.76
N VAL A 12 2.88 -5.87 6.33
CA VAL A 12 2.07 -5.09 7.27
C VAL A 12 0.89 -4.38 6.61
N ILE A 13 0.99 -4.04 5.32
CA ILE A 13 -0.12 -3.48 4.54
C ILE A 13 -1.01 -4.64 4.10
N ASP A 14 -0.44 -5.66 3.46
CA ASP A 14 -1.21 -6.76 2.87
C ASP A 14 -1.98 -7.57 3.93
N GLY A 15 -1.41 -7.76 5.13
CA GLY A 15 -2.00 -8.55 6.20
C GLY A 15 -2.85 -7.78 7.20
N MET A 16 -2.60 -6.49 7.43
CA MET A 16 -3.28 -5.72 8.49
C MET A 16 -4.10 -4.55 7.95
N ASN A 17 -3.76 -4.01 6.78
CA ASN A 17 -4.41 -2.84 6.17
C ASN A 17 -4.55 -3.03 4.66
N THR A 18 -5.16 -4.15 4.29
CA THR A 18 -5.30 -4.62 2.92
C THR A 18 -5.91 -3.55 2.01
N LEU A 19 -5.33 -3.35 0.83
CA LEU A 19 -5.84 -2.42 -0.17
C LEU A 19 -6.77 -3.10 -1.14
N VAL A 20 -7.83 -2.37 -1.51
CA VAL A 20 -8.81 -2.79 -2.51
C VAL A 20 -8.78 -1.82 -3.70
N ARG A 21 -9.03 -2.32 -4.91
CA ARG A 21 -9.13 -1.48 -6.10
C ARG A 21 -10.15 -0.34 -5.91
N GLY A 22 -9.76 0.86 -6.32
CA GLY A 22 -10.58 2.08 -6.18
C GLY A 22 -10.50 2.74 -4.79
N GLN A 23 -9.85 2.11 -3.82
CA GLN A 23 -9.59 2.71 -2.51
C GLN A 23 -8.49 3.76 -2.61
N LYS A 24 -8.70 4.91 -1.94
CA LYS A 24 -7.63 5.90 -1.74
C LYS A 24 -6.71 5.42 -0.62
N LEU A 25 -5.40 5.38 -0.87
CA LEU A 25 -4.39 5.03 0.12
C LEU A 25 -3.81 6.31 0.76
N PRO A 26 -4.20 6.67 1.99
CA PRO A 26 -3.50 7.70 2.76
C PRO A 26 -2.22 7.11 3.38
N ILE A 27 -1.08 7.80 3.24
CA ILE A 27 0.17 7.48 3.94
C ILE A 27 0.47 8.62 4.91
N PHE A 28 0.33 8.34 6.20
CA PHE A 28 0.70 9.30 7.25
C PHE A 28 2.14 9.03 7.71
N SER A 29 2.95 10.06 7.70
CA SER A 29 4.36 9.99 8.10
C SER A 29 4.81 11.27 8.78
N ALA A 30 6.03 11.25 9.33
CA ALA A 30 6.65 12.40 9.99
C ALA A 30 7.74 13.02 9.12
N SER A 31 8.12 14.25 9.45
CA SER A 31 9.24 14.94 8.78
C SER A 31 10.53 14.13 8.89
N GLY A 32 11.28 14.04 7.78
CA GLY A 32 12.53 13.30 7.69
C GLY A 32 12.40 11.78 7.48
N LEU A 33 11.18 11.22 7.53
CA LEU A 33 10.95 9.79 7.25
C LEU A 33 10.81 9.51 5.74
N PRO A 34 11.19 8.31 5.26
CA PRO A 34 11.24 7.98 3.83
C PRO A 34 9.86 7.59 3.25
N HIS A 35 8.80 8.36 3.52
CA HIS A 35 7.44 8.06 3.05
C HIS A 35 7.31 8.04 1.52
N ASN A 36 8.08 8.86 0.81
CA ASN A 36 8.11 8.84 -0.66
C ASN A 36 8.70 7.54 -1.21
N LYS A 37 9.71 6.98 -0.52
CA LYS A 37 10.29 5.68 -0.91
C LYS A 37 9.29 4.55 -0.70
N LEU A 38 8.57 4.57 0.43
CA LEU A 38 7.50 3.62 0.71
C LEU A 38 6.40 3.69 -0.36
N ALA A 39 5.92 4.90 -0.69
CA ALA A 39 4.92 5.08 -1.74
C ALA A 39 5.41 4.55 -3.09
N GLY A 40 6.68 4.83 -3.44
CA GLY A 40 7.31 4.30 -4.64
C GLY A 40 7.35 2.76 -4.68
N GLN A 41 7.66 2.11 -3.55
CA GLN A 41 7.66 0.65 -3.46
C GLN A 41 6.25 0.07 -3.66
N ILE A 42 5.24 0.66 -3.03
CA ILE A 42 3.84 0.23 -3.20
C ILE A 42 3.43 0.31 -4.66
N ILE A 43 3.75 1.42 -5.35
CA ILE A 43 3.41 1.61 -6.77
C ILE A 43 4.14 0.60 -7.66
N GLN A 44 5.42 0.30 -7.39
CA GLN A 44 6.21 -0.63 -8.19
C GLN A 44 5.77 -2.09 -8.05
N HIS A 45 5.24 -2.47 -6.88
CA HIS A 45 4.91 -3.84 -6.56
C HIS A 45 3.40 -4.14 -6.56
N ALA A 46 2.54 -3.12 -6.69
CA ALA A 46 1.08 -3.28 -6.74
C ALA A 46 0.65 -4.28 -7.83
N ARG A 47 -0.02 -5.36 -7.42
CA ARG A 47 -0.61 -6.39 -8.30
C ARG A 47 -2.05 -6.68 -7.88
N ILE A 48 -2.89 -7.05 -8.85
CA ILE A 48 -4.28 -7.48 -8.64
C ILE A 48 -4.33 -9.01 -8.61
#